data_AF-A0A845QCF1-F1
#
_entry.id   AF-A0A845QCF1-F1
#
_cell.length_a   1.000
_cell.length_b   1.000
_cell.length_c   1.000
_cell.angle_alpha   90.00
_cell.angle_beta   90.00
_cell.angle_gamma   90.00
#
_symmetry.space_group_name_H-M   'P 1'
#
loop_
_entity.id
_entity.type
_entity.pdbx_description
1 polymer ?
#
loop_
_entity_poly.entity_id
_entity_poly.type
_entity_poly.pdbx_seq_one_letter_code
_entity_poly.pdbx_strand_id
1 'polypeptide(L)'
;MTRRKIMLFALIGVFLWFVAAIWLRDWAPAFYDLGAGHLTAFALATFTAPLFVWGMAKATATPLDAMVAPTGIAIVAATLLDGIALTWFPAFYAGQGPHLAHTGAQLLWGVGCAMLSALIFARRRLA
;
A
#
# COMPACT_ATOMS: atom_id res chain seq x y z
N MET A 1 -7.40 -9.58 -18.56
CA MET A 1 -6.06 -9.76 -17.97
C MET A 1 -5.76 -11.25 -17.88
N THR A 2 -4.53 -11.71 -18.13
CA THR A 2 -4.18 -13.15 -18.10
C THR A 2 -3.88 -13.64 -16.68
N ARG A 3 -4.01 -14.95 -16.42
CA ARG A 3 -3.68 -15.56 -15.11
C ARG A 3 -2.26 -15.23 -14.65
N ARG A 4 -1.29 -15.25 -15.57
CA ARG A 4 0.11 -14.87 -15.29
C ARG A 4 0.23 -13.44 -14.79
N LYS A 5 -0.48 -12.48 -15.41
CA LYS A 5 -0.48 -11.09 -14.95
C LYS A 5 -1.17 -10.93 -13.59
N ILE A 6 -2.27 -11.65 -13.33
CA ILE A 6 -2.92 -11.65 -12.02
C ILE A 6 -1.93 -12.10 -10.93
N MET A 7 -1.25 -13.24 -11.14
CA MET A 7 -0.25 -13.72 -10.18
C MET A 7 0.91 -12.73 -10.00
N LEU A 8 1.39 -12.13 -11.09
CA LEU A 8 2.46 -11.13 -11.03
C LEU A 8 2.06 -9.93 -10.16
N PHE A 9 0.88 -9.33 -10.38
CA PHE A 9 0.42 -8.19 -9.59
C PHE A 9 0.11 -8.57 -8.14
N ALA A 10 -0.39 -9.78 -7.89
CA ALA A 10 -0.56 -10.27 -6.53
C ALA A 10 0.80 -10.35 -5.80
N LEU A 11 1.82 -10.93 -6.44
CA LEU A 11 3.17 -11.03 -5.88
C LEU A 11 3.81 -9.65 -5.65
N ILE A 12 3.60 -8.70 -6.57
CA ILE A 12 4.02 -7.30 -6.38
C ILE A 12 3.31 -6.70 -5.15
N GLY A 13 2.01 -6.94 -5.00
CA GLY A 13 1.24 -6.52 -3.83
C GLY A 13 1.81 -7.08 -2.52
N VAL A 14 2.10 -8.39 -2.48
CA VAL A 14 2.75 -9.04 -1.32
C VAL A 14 4.10 -8.40 -1.02
N PHE A 15 4.92 -8.14 -2.04
CA PHE A 15 6.22 -7.52 -1.84
C PHE A 15 6.12 -6.09 -1.30
N LEU A 16 5.28 -5.25 -1.91
CA LEU A 16 5.08 -3.86 -1.48
C LEU A 16 4.48 -3.79 -0.07
N TRP A 17 3.56 -4.68 0.24
CA TRP A 17 3.02 -4.87 1.59
C TRP A 17 4.11 -5.14 2.61
N PHE A 18 4.97 -6.12 2.36
CA PHE A 18 6.04 -6.50 3.29
C PHE A 18 6.99 -5.32 3.53
N VAL A 19 7.39 -4.61 2.47
CA VAL A 19 8.24 -3.42 2.57
C VAL A 19 7.55 -2.33 3.40
N ALA A 20 6.27 -2.06 3.16
CA ALA A 20 5.52 -1.05 3.89
C ALA A 20 5.35 -1.42 5.38
N ALA A 21 5.05 -2.68 5.69
CA ALA A 21 4.90 -3.16 7.06
C ALA A 21 6.20 -2.99 7.87
N ILE A 22 7.34 -3.45 7.31
CA ILE A 22 8.65 -3.30 7.96
C ILE A 22 9.03 -1.83 8.11
N TRP A 23 8.80 -1.01 7.08
CA TRP A 23 9.09 0.42 7.17
C TRP A 23 8.27 1.11 8.26
N LEU A 24 6.97 0.83 8.36
CA LEU A 24 6.15 1.42 9.41
C LEU A 24 6.53 0.91 10.80
N ARG A 25 6.91 -0.36 10.93
CA ARG A 25 7.42 -0.91 12.20
C ARG A 25 8.66 -0.16 12.67
N ASP A 26 9.64 0.02 11.80
CA ASP A 26 10.93 0.59 12.18
C ASP A 26 10.83 2.10 12.44
N TRP A 27 9.88 2.78 11.80
CA TRP A 27 9.65 4.22 11.94
C TRP A 27 8.48 4.58 12.87
N ALA A 28 7.81 3.59 13.47
CA ALA A 28 6.66 3.80 14.35
C ALA A 28 6.92 4.81 15.47
N PRO A 29 8.07 4.79 16.19
CA PRO A 29 8.33 5.80 17.23
C PRO A 29 8.38 7.22 16.67
N ALA A 30 9.04 7.41 15.52
CA ALA A 30 9.15 8.72 14.88
C ALA A 30 7.79 9.23 14.37
N PHE A 31 6.92 8.34 13.91
CA PHE A 31 5.60 8.74 13.41
C PHE A 31 4.56 8.87 14.51
N TYR A 32 4.56 8.04 15.55
CA TYR A 32 3.42 7.94 16.45
C TYR A 32 3.66 8.51 17.84
N ASP A 33 4.92 8.68 18.26
CA ASP A 33 5.24 9.28 19.57
C ASP A 33 5.49 10.79 19.49
N LEU A 34 5.76 11.31 18.30
CA LEU A 34 5.92 12.74 18.05
C LEU A 34 4.58 13.37 17.67
N GLY A 35 4.23 14.48 18.33
CA GLY A 35 2.86 15.04 18.33
C GLY A 35 2.17 15.15 16.96
N ALA A 36 2.89 15.51 15.88
CA ALA A 36 2.34 15.60 14.52
C ALA A 36 2.88 14.53 13.54
N GLY A 37 3.69 13.57 14.01
CA GLY A 37 4.35 12.58 13.15
C GLY A 37 3.37 11.69 12.37
N HIS A 38 2.18 11.47 12.91
CA HIS A 38 1.14 10.66 12.28
C HIS A 38 0.65 11.34 10.99
N LEU A 39 0.49 12.67 11.00
CA LEU A 39 0.14 13.44 9.80
C LEU A 39 1.23 13.31 8.73
N THR A 40 2.50 13.31 9.14
CA THR A 40 3.62 13.08 8.22
C THR A 40 3.54 11.70 7.57
N ALA A 41 3.23 10.65 8.34
CA ALA A 41 3.04 9.31 7.79
C ALA A 41 1.89 9.28 6.76
N PHE A 42 0.72 9.81 7.10
CA PHE A 42 -0.43 9.87 6.19
C PHE A 42 -0.13 10.69 4.92
N ALA A 43 0.57 11.82 5.06
CA ALA A 43 1.00 12.63 3.93
C ALA A 43 1.98 11.86 3.02
N LEU A 44 2.98 11.18 3.60
CA LEU A 44 3.93 10.38 2.84
C LEU A 44 3.22 9.29 2.03
N ALA A 45 2.31 8.52 2.63
CA ALA A 45 1.52 7.52 1.89
C ALA A 45 0.72 8.16 0.75
N THR A 46 0.11 9.32 0.99
CA THR A 46 -0.69 10.05 0.00
C THR A 46 0.14 10.48 -1.21
N PHE A 47 1.32 11.07 -0.99
CA PHE A 47 2.16 11.61 -2.06
C PHE A 47 3.01 10.54 -2.76
N THR A 48 3.31 9.43 -2.09
CA THR A 48 4.08 8.31 -2.67
C THR A 48 3.20 7.32 -3.43
N ALA A 49 1.91 7.18 -3.08
CA ALA A 49 1.00 6.24 -3.73
C ALA A 49 0.95 6.37 -5.28
N PRO A 50 0.88 7.56 -5.89
CA PRO A 50 0.94 7.70 -7.35
C PRO A 50 2.26 7.16 -7.94
N LEU A 51 3.38 7.34 -7.23
CA LEU A 51 4.69 6.86 -7.67
C LEU A 51 4.76 5.33 -7.64
N PHE A 52 4.14 4.69 -6.65
CA PHE A 52 4.04 3.23 -6.61
C PHE A 52 3.21 2.67 -7.76
N VAL A 53 2.04 3.25 -8.04
CA VAL A 53 1.20 2.83 -9.18
C VAL A 53 1.94 3.04 -10.50
N TRP A 54 2.62 4.17 -10.67
CA TRP A 54 3.46 4.44 -11.83
C TRP A 54 4.62 3.45 -11.95
N GLY A 55 5.30 3.15 -10.85
CA GLY A 55 6.39 2.19 -10.78
C GLY A 55 5.94 0.78 -11.18
N MET A 56 4.80 0.33 -10.67
CA MET A 56 4.20 -0.96 -11.06
C MET A 56 3.84 -1.01 -12.55
N ALA A 57 3.26 0.07 -13.07
CA ALA A 57 2.93 0.18 -14.49
C ALA A 57 4.19 0.02 -15.36
N LYS A 58 5.26 0.73 -15.00
CA LYS A 58 6.57 0.67 -15.68
C LYS A 58 7.20 -0.72 -15.57
N ALA A 59 7.24 -1.30 -14.37
CA ALA A 59 7.86 -2.61 -14.12
C ALA A 59 7.16 -3.77 -14.85
N THR A 60 5.86 -3.64 -15.11
CA THR A 60 5.05 -4.68 -15.76
C THR A 60 4.74 -4.39 -17.23
N ALA A 61 5.30 -3.31 -17.78
CA ALA A 61 4.95 -2.79 -19.10
C ALA A 61 3.44 -2.69 -19.32
N THR A 62 2.71 -2.25 -18.29
CA THR A 62 1.26 -2.08 -18.32
C THR A 62 0.94 -0.60 -18.49
N PRO A 63 0.07 -0.22 -19.45
CA PRO A 63 -0.36 1.16 -19.61
C PRO A 63 -0.94 1.73 -18.32
N LEU A 64 -0.56 2.96 -17.98
CA LEU A 64 -0.93 3.58 -16.69
C LEU A 64 -2.45 3.78 -16.55
N ASP A 65 -3.15 4.01 -17.66
CA ASP A 65 -4.61 4.11 -17.74
C ASP A 65 -5.33 2.77 -17.52
N ALA A 66 -4.62 1.65 -17.67
CA ALA A 66 -5.14 0.30 -17.43
C ALA A 66 -4.83 -0.23 -16.02
N MET A 67 -4.30 0.61 -15.12
CA MET A 67 -3.79 0.18 -13.80
C MET A 67 -4.85 -0.04 -12.72
N VAL A 68 -6.12 0.27 -12.94
CA VAL A 68 -7.17 0.10 -11.91
C VAL A 68 -7.29 -1.36 -11.47
N ALA A 69 -7.51 -2.29 -12.40
CA ALA A 69 -7.65 -3.71 -12.07
C ALA A 69 -6.34 -4.33 -11.55
N PRO A 70 -5.16 -4.09 -12.17
CA PRO A 70 -3.86 -4.50 -11.61
C PRO A 70 -3.61 -4.04 -10.17
N THR A 71 -3.85 -2.75 -9.90
CA THR A 71 -3.65 -2.17 -8.57
C THR A 71 -4.62 -2.79 -7.57
N GLY A 72 -5.87 -3.00 -7.96
CA GLY A 72 -6.86 -3.71 -7.13
C GLY A 72 -6.41 -5.12 -6.74
N ILE A 73 -5.81 -5.89 -7.65
CA ILE A 73 -5.29 -7.23 -7.34
C ILE A 73 -4.12 -7.18 -6.36
N ALA A 74 -3.18 -6.24 -6.58
CA ALA A 74 -2.04 -6.05 -5.67
C ALA A 74 -2.52 -5.67 -4.27
N ILE A 75 -3.48 -4.74 -4.19
CA ILE A 75 -4.11 -4.31 -2.93
C ILE A 75 -4.82 -5.47 -2.25
N VAL A 76 -5.66 -6.23 -2.94
CA VAL A 76 -6.38 -7.37 -2.33
C VAL A 76 -5.40 -8.36 -1.71
N ALA A 77 -4.32 -8.70 -2.41
CA ALA A 77 -3.29 -9.58 -1.87
C ALA A 77 -2.62 -8.99 -0.62
N ALA A 78 -2.23 -7.71 -0.67
CA ALA A 78 -1.65 -6.99 0.46
C ALA A 78 -2.59 -6.95 1.68
N THR A 79 -3.85 -6.58 1.49
CA THR A 79 -4.81 -6.40 2.59
C THR A 79 -5.23 -7.74 3.23
N LEU A 80 -5.26 -8.84 2.46
CA LEU A 80 -5.44 -10.17 3.03
C LEU A 80 -4.26 -10.57 3.93
N LEU A 81 -3.04 -10.23 3.51
CA LEU A 81 -1.85 -10.42 4.35
C LEU A 81 -1.86 -9.51 5.57
N ASP A 82 -2.38 -8.28 5.46
CA ASP A 82 -2.61 -7.43 6.64
C ASP A 82 -3.51 -8.11 7.66
N GLY A 83 -4.62 -8.69 7.23
CA GLY A 83 -5.52 -9.43 8.12
C GLY A 83 -4.82 -10.60 8.83
N ILE A 84 -3.99 -11.34 8.11
CA ILE A 84 -3.19 -12.45 8.68
C ILE A 84 -2.16 -11.92 9.68
N ALA A 85 -1.35 -10.94 9.27
CA ALA A 85 -0.24 -10.47 10.07
C ALA A 85 -0.71 -9.69 11.30
N LEU A 86 -1.77 -8.88 11.21
CA LEU A 86 -2.33 -8.19 12.38
C LEU A 86 -2.89 -9.19 13.41
N THR A 87 -3.43 -10.32 12.95
CA THR A 87 -4.02 -11.36 13.84
C THR A 87 -2.96 -12.22 14.50
N TRP A 88 -1.99 -12.72 13.73
CA TRP A 88 -1.06 -13.76 14.20
C TRP A 88 0.40 -13.29 14.34
N PHE A 89 0.78 -12.19 13.69
CA PHE A 89 2.16 -11.70 13.64
C PHE A 89 2.27 -10.19 13.91
N PRO A 90 1.72 -9.67 15.03
CA PRO A 90 1.63 -8.23 15.28
C PRO A 90 3.01 -7.54 15.40
N ALA A 91 4.08 -8.30 15.60
CA ALA A 91 5.46 -7.83 15.55
C ALA A 91 5.86 -7.19 14.19
N PHE A 92 5.16 -7.52 13.09
CA PHE A 92 5.36 -6.83 11.80
C PHE A 92 4.84 -5.40 11.77
N TYR A 93 4.05 -4.98 12.77
CA TYR A 93 3.37 -3.69 12.81
C TYR A 93 3.61 -2.96 14.14
N ALA A 94 4.88 -2.86 14.52
CA ALA A 94 5.32 -2.21 15.76
C ALA A 94 4.85 -2.89 17.08
N GLY A 95 4.39 -4.14 17.02
CA GLY A 95 4.13 -4.94 18.22
C GLY A 95 2.71 -4.78 18.76
N GLN A 96 2.55 -4.26 19.98
CA GLN A 96 1.25 -4.22 20.68
C GLN A 96 0.82 -2.80 21.04
N GLY A 97 -0.47 -2.64 21.36
CA GLY A 97 -1.03 -1.39 21.86
C GLY A 97 -1.31 -0.35 20.75
N PRO A 98 -1.22 0.96 21.05
CA PRO A 98 -1.60 2.02 20.12
C PRO A 98 -0.82 2.01 18.79
N HIS A 99 0.48 1.68 18.83
CA HIS A 99 1.32 1.64 17.63
C HIS A 99 0.84 0.60 16.60
N LEU A 100 0.31 -0.54 17.07
CA LEU A 100 -0.29 -1.56 16.20
C LEU A 100 -1.51 -0.99 15.45
N ALA A 101 -2.40 -0.31 16.18
CA ALA A 101 -3.60 0.30 15.59
C ALA A 101 -3.25 1.42 14.60
N HIS A 102 -2.29 2.28 14.95
CA HIS A 102 -1.83 3.35 14.06
C HIS A 102 -1.17 2.83 12.79
N THR A 103 -0.35 1.78 12.91
CA THR A 103 0.29 1.13 11.76
C THR A 103 -0.76 0.50 10.83
N GLY A 104 -1.73 -0.22 11.40
CA GLY A 104 -2.83 -0.80 10.62
C GLY A 104 -3.66 0.27 9.90
N ALA A 105 -4.01 1.37 10.58
CA ALA A 105 -4.72 2.49 9.97
C ALA A 105 -3.93 3.14 8.82
N GLN A 106 -2.61 3.29 9.00
CA GLN A 106 -1.71 3.86 8.00
C GLN A 106 -1.62 2.99 6.74
N LEU A 107 -1.59 1.67 6.87
CA LEU A 107 -1.59 0.75 5.73
C LEU A 107 -2.91 0.79 4.97
N LEU A 108 -4.03 0.80 5.70
CA LEU A 108 -5.35 0.92 5.10
C LEU A 108 -5.51 2.25 4.33
N TRP A 109 -4.95 3.34 4.86
CA TRP A 109 -4.90 4.61 4.15
C TRP A 109 -4.06 4.53 2.88
N GLY A 110 -2.85 3.94 2.96
CA GLY A 110 -1.99 3.72 1.80
C GLY A 110 -2.67 2.91 0.69
N VAL A 111 -3.42 1.87 1.06
CA VAL A 111 -4.27 1.09 0.15
C VAL A 111 -5.29 2.00 -0.57
N GLY A 112 -6.00 2.84 0.18
CA GLY A 112 -6.96 3.80 -0.38
C GLY A 112 -6.28 4.79 -1.35
N CYS A 113 -5.14 5.35 -0.97
CA CYS A 113 -4.37 6.28 -1.80
C CYS A 113 -3.87 5.63 -3.09
N ALA A 114 -3.40 4.39 -3.05
CA ALA A 114 -2.95 3.66 -4.23
C ALA A 114 -4.10 3.42 -5.20
N MET A 115 -5.26 2.99 -4.70
CA MET A 115 -6.45 2.79 -5.54
C MET A 115 -6.95 4.11 -6.15
N LEU A 116 -7.01 5.17 -5.35
CA LEU A 116 -7.39 6.50 -5.82
C LEU A 116 -6.44 7.01 -6.91
N SER A 117 -5.14 6.78 -6.75
CA SER A 117 -4.13 7.14 -7.75
C SER A 117 -4.35 6.39 -9.08
N ALA A 118 -4.65 5.09 -9.02
CA ALA A 118 -4.96 4.31 -10.21
C ALA A 118 -6.23 4.81 -10.92
N LEU A 119 -7.26 5.21 -10.17
CA LEU A 119 -8.48 5.82 -10.71
C LEU A 119 -8.21 7.17 -11.39
N ILE A 120 -7.38 8.03 -10.77
CA ILE A 120 -6.98 9.32 -11.33
C ILE A 120 -6.23 9.12 -12.65
N PHE A 121 -5.31 8.15 -12.70
CA PHE A 121 -4.58 7.85 -13.94
C PHE A 121 -5.47 7.29 -15.03
N ALA A 122 -6.46 6.46 -14.70
CA ALA A 122 -7.43 5.95 -15.67
C ALA A 122 -8.32 7.06 -16.25
N ARG A 123 -8.72 8.04 -15.43
CA ARG A 123 -9.59 9.14 -15.87
C ARG A 123 -8.95 10.04 -16.93
N ARG A 124 -7.62 10.18 -16.96
CA ARG A 124 -6.89 11.00 -17.95
C ARG A 124 -7.07 10.55 -19.41
N ARG A 125 -7.71 9.41 -19.66
CA ARG A 125 -8.06 8.92 -21.01
C ARG A 125 -9.42 9.40 -21.52
N LEU A 126 -10.30 9.85 -20.63
CA LEU A 126 -11.67 10.24 -20.96
C LEU A 126 -11.85 11.76 -21.14
N ALA A 127 -10.78 12.53 -20.92
CA ALA A 127 -10.71 13.97 -21.15
C ALA A 127 -9.76 14.24 -22.31
#